data_AF-A0A2T1AL57-F1
#
_entry.id   AF-A0A2T1AL57-F1
#
_cell.length_a   1.000
_cell.length_b   1.000
_cell.length_c   1.000
_cell.angle_alpha   90.00
_cell.angle_beta   90.00
_cell.angle_gamma   90.00
#
_symmetry.space_group_name_H-M   'P 1'
#
loop_
_entity.id
_entity.type
_entity.pdbx_description
1 polymer ?
#
loop_
_entity_poly.entity_id
_entity_poly.type
_entity_poly.pdbx_seq_one_letter_code
_entity_poly.pdbx_strand_id
1 'polypeptide(L)'
;MVMIAMAYIICHGATIWVIAPVQHFFWESASVFASLAYLPHGVRVLSVWLMGWRAILPLVLGAVLANLIFTGADIRDLMQNRMWISILTSTFATYLAFELLRVFGVFAYAGSGRRMNWRQLLLAGLLASVFNSMGQTLVFSGIVDPSSQIGEVAAYMVGDILGQVVLMMVLMLIFRALRSPIRRS
;
A
#
# COMPACT_ATOMS: atom_id res chain seq x y z
N MET A 1 -1.02 -13.17 -11.18
CA MET A 1 -2.28 -12.43 -10.96
C MET A 1 -2.93 -12.80 -9.64
N VAL A 2 -3.32 -14.05 -9.41
CA VAL A 2 -3.90 -14.49 -8.12
C VAL A 2 -3.00 -14.18 -6.92
N MET A 3 -1.69 -14.42 -7.03
CA MET A 3 -0.74 -14.11 -5.95
C MET A 3 -0.71 -12.63 -5.54
N ILE A 4 -0.88 -11.68 -6.48
CA ILE A 4 -0.96 -10.24 -6.14
C ILE A 4 -2.20 -9.98 -5.28
N ALA A 5 -3.37 -10.49 -5.73
CA ALA A 5 -4.62 -10.30 -5.02
C ALA A 5 -4.54 -10.92 -3.61
N MET A 6 -4.02 -12.15 -3.49
CA MET A 6 -3.83 -12.80 -2.19
C MET A 6 -2.88 -12.03 -1.29
N ALA A 7 -1.73 -11.58 -1.80
CA ALA A 7 -0.78 -10.78 -1.03
C ALA A 7 -1.41 -9.48 -0.52
N TYR A 8 -2.22 -8.82 -1.36
CA TYR A 8 -2.96 -7.63 -0.97
C TYR A 8 -3.94 -7.94 0.17
N ILE A 9 -4.77 -8.98 0.01
CA ILE A 9 -5.76 -9.41 1.01
C ILE A 9 -5.08 -9.70 2.35
N ILE A 10 -3.99 -10.47 2.35
CA ILE A 10 -3.23 -10.81 3.56
C ILE A 10 -2.65 -9.56 4.21
N CYS A 11 -2.00 -8.69 3.44
CA CYS A 11 -1.36 -7.48 3.98
C CYS A 11 -2.39 -6.48 4.52
N HIS A 12 -3.55 -6.37 3.86
CA HIS A 12 -4.63 -5.52 4.33
C HIS A 12 -5.25 -6.07 5.61
N GLY A 13 -5.54 -7.38 5.67
CA GLY A 13 -5.99 -8.05 6.89
C GLY A 13 -5.01 -7.88 8.06
N ALA A 14 -3.71 -8.08 7.82
CA ALA A 14 -2.67 -7.84 8.83
C ALA A 14 -2.63 -6.37 9.29
N THR A 15 -2.90 -5.42 8.39
CA THR A 15 -2.99 -4.01 8.76
C THR A 15 -4.17 -3.75 9.70
N ILE A 16 -5.34 -4.32 9.42
CA ILE A 16 -6.54 -4.13 10.26
C ILE A 16 -6.46 -4.91 11.58
N TRP A 17 -5.89 -6.13 11.58
CA TRP A 17 -5.96 -7.03 12.75
C TRP A 17 -4.72 -7.00 13.63
N VAL A 18 -3.59 -6.50 13.12
CA VAL A 18 -2.33 -6.41 13.89
C VAL A 18 -1.91 -4.96 14.07
N ILE A 19 -1.82 -4.21 12.97
CA ILE A 19 -1.24 -2.86 13.01
C ILE A 19 -2.21 -1.86 13.64
N ALA A 20 -3.49 -1.86 13.24
CA ALA A 20 -4.47 -0.94 13.77
C ALA A 20 -4.72 -1.12 15.29
N PRO A 21 -4.86 -2.34 15.86
CA PRO A 21 -5.02 -2.51 17.30
C PRO A 21 -3.78 -2.06 18.07
N VAL A 22 -2.58 -2.35 17.57
CA VAL A 22 -1.33 -1.88 18.17
C VAL A 22 -1.25 -0.35 18.13
N GLN A 23 -1.62 0.27 17.01
CA GLN A 23 -1.69 1.73 16.88
C GLN A 23 -2.66 2.33 17.91
N HIS A 24 -3.89 1.82 18.01
CA HIS A 24 -4.90 2.34 18.94
C HIS A 24 -4.51 2.14 20.40
N PHE A 25 -3.76 1.09 20.72
CA PHE A 25 -3.21 0.87 22.06
C PHE A 25 -2.26 1.99 22.48
N PHE A 26 -1.44 2.52 21.56
CA PHE A 26 -0.49 3.61 21.86
C PHE A 26 -1.08 5.02 21.61
N TRP A 27 -1.99 5.15 20.67
CA TRP A 27 -2.64 6.41 20.29
C TRP A 27 -4.14 6.19 20.04
N GLU A 28 -4.93 6.44 21.08
CA GLU A 28 -6.40 6.28 21.03
C GLU A 28 -7.05 7.24 20.01
N SER A 29 -6.48 8.44 19.83
CA SER A 29 -6.93 9.45 18.86
C SER A 29 -6.35 9.28 17.45
N ALA A 30 -5.81 8.10 17.11
CA ALA A 30 -5.23 7.86 15.79
C ALA A 30 -6.31 7.84 14.70
N SER A 31 -5.95 8.31 13.50
CA SER A 31 -6.86 8.36 12.36
C SER A 31 -7.43 6.97 12.03
N VAL A 32 -8.74 6.91 11.78
CA VAL A 32 -9.41 5.71 11.27
C VAL A 32 -9.03 5.44 9.81
N PHE A 33 -8.61 6.48 9.08
CA PHE A 33 -8.32 6.44 7.65
C PHE A 33 -6.84 6.17 7.34
N ALA A 34 -5.94 6.52 8.25
CA ALA A 34 -4.50 6.33 8.10
C ALA A 34 -3.94 5.35 9.14
N SER A 35 -3.17 4.38 8.66
CA SER A 35 -2.46 3.40 9.49
C SER A 35 -0.97 3.74 9.54
N LEU A 36 -0.35 3.60 10.72
CA LEU A 36 1.07 3.85 10.98
C LEU A 36 1.99 3.01 10.07
N ALA A 37 1.54 1.82 9.67
CA ALA A 37 2.24 1.01 8.69
C ALA A 37 1.22 0.35 7.75
N TYR A 38 0.90 1.01 6.65
CA TYR A 38 -0.05 0.52 5.66
C TYR A 38 0.61 -0.46 4.68
N LEU A 39 0.68 -1.73 5.05
CA LEU A 39 1.33 -2.79 4.25
C LEU A 39 0.84 -2.91 2.80
N PRO A 40 -0.46 -2.69 2.47
CA PRO A 40 -0.94 -2.77 1.09
C PRO A 40 -0.26 -1.77 0.15
N HIS A 41 0.31 -0.67 0.65
CA HIS A 41 1.16 0.22 -0.15
C HIS A 41 2.36 -0.51 -0.75
N GLY A 42 3.12 -1.23 0.08
CA GLY A 42 4.26 -2.01 -0.39
C GLY A 42 3.85 -3.07 -1.43
N VAL A 43 2.69 -3.70 -1.26
CA VAL A 43 2.16 -4.68 -2.23
C VAL A 43 1.89 -4.01 -3.57
N ARG A 44 1.26 -2.83 -3.60
CA ARG A 44 1.05 -2.05 -4.82
C ARG A 44 2.39 -1.76 -5.51
N VAL A 45 3.35 -1.21 -4.77
CA VAL A 45 4.68 -0.82 -5.29
C VAL A 45 5.42 -2.02 -5.88
N LEU A 46 5.48 -3.14 -5.17
CA LEU A 46 6.14 -4.37 -5.65
C LEU A 46 5.43 -4.98 -6.85
N SER A 47 4.10 -4.94 -6.87
CA SER A 47 3.31 -5.51 -7.96
C SER A 47 3.46 -4.70 -9.24
N VAL A 48 3.40 -3.37 -9.14
CA VAL A 48 3.67 -2.45 -10.27
C VAL A 48 5.12 -2.55 -10.72
N TRP A 49 6.07 -2.63 -9.79
CA TRP A 49 7.47 -2.88 -10.12
C TRP A 49 7.67 -4.13 -10.97
N LEU A 50 6.96 -5.22 -10.64
CA LEU A 50 7.11 -6.51 -11.31
C LEU A 50 6.35 -6.61 -12.64
N MET A 51 5.13 -6.06 -12.72
CA MET A 51 4.22 -6.30 -13.85
C MET A 51 3.72 -5.02 -14.54
N GLY A 52 4.11 -3.83 -14.08
CA GLY A 52 3.63 -2.56 -14.58
C GLY A 52 2.11 -2.44 -14.51
N TRP A 53 1.50 -1.95 -15.59
CA TRP A 53 0.05 -1.78 -15.71
C TRP A 53 -0.75 -3.08 -15.52
N ARG A 54 -0.14 -4.25 -15.81
CA ARG A 54 -0.81 -5.56 -15.65
C ARG A 54 -1.11 -5.90 -14.19
N ALA A 55 -0.49 -5.21 -13.24
CA ALA A 55 -0.78 -5.32 -11.82
C ALA A 55 -2.09 -4.62 -11.39
N ILE A 56 -2.63 -3.68 -12.20
CA ILE A 56 -3.78 -2.86 -11.81
C ILE A 56 -5.00 -3.75 -11.50
N LEU A 57 -5.39 -4.61 -12.44
CA LEU A 57 -6.57 -5.47 -12.26
C LEU A 57 -6.49 -6.36 -11.00
N PRO A 58 -5.42 -7.17 -10.78
CA PRO A 58 -5.36 -8.00 -9.58
C PRO A 58 -5.21 -7.18 -8.28
N LEU A 59 -4.61 -5.98 -8.32
CA LEU A 59 -4.56 -5.09 -7.15
C LEU A 59 -5.96 -4.58 -6.79
N VAL A 60 -6.73 -4.13 -7.77
CA VAL A 60 -8.12 -3.68 -7.56
C VAL A 60 -8.96 -4.83 -7.01
N LEU A 61 -8.92 -6.01 -7.62
CA LEU A 61 -9.67 -7.17 -7.14
C LEU A 61 -9.26 -7.57 -5.72
N GLY A 62 -7.96 -7.60 -5.42
CA GLY A 62 -7.45 -7.86 -4.08
C GLY A 62 -7.93 -6.83 -3.06
N ALA A 63 -7.90 -5.55 -3.42
CA ALA A 63 -8.34 -4.46 -2.55
C ALA A 63 -9.83 -4.48 -2.26
N VAL A 64 -10.65 -4.76 -3.27
CA VAL A 64 -12.10 -4.91 -3.13
C VAL A 64 -12.42 -6.06 -2.18
N LEU A 65 -11.85 -7.24 -2.42
CA LEU A 65 -12.08 -8.40 -1.58
C LEU A 65 -11.58 -8.15 -0.15
N ALA A 66 -10.41 -7.53 0.01
CA ALA A 66 -9.86 -7.20 1.32
C ALA A 66 -10.79 -6.28 2.12
N ASN A 67 -11.33 -5.23 1.49
CA ASN A 67 -12.28 -4.33 2.16
C ASN A 67 -13.62 -5.03 2.47
N LEU A 68 -14.09 -5.92 1.61
CA LEU A 68 -15.32 -6.68 1.89
C LEU A 68 -15.15 -7.67 3.06
N ILE A 69 -13.96 -8.23 3.25
CA ILE A 69 -13.66 -9.21 4.29
C ILE A 69 -13.33 -8.54 5.63
N PHE A 70 -12.50 -7.50 5.62
CA PHE A 70 -11.87 -6.97 6.84
C PHE A 70 -12.41 -5.62 7.30
N THR A 71 -13.07 -4.85 6.43
CA THR A 71 -13.61 -3.53 6.81
C THR A 71 -15.01 -3.71 7.41
N GLY A 72 -15.20 -3.20 8.63
CA GLY A 72 -16.49 -3.25 9.35
C GLY A 72 -17.63 -2.56 8.58
N ALA A 73 -18.87 -2.96 8.85
CA ALA A 73 -20.05 -2.40 8.19
C ALA A 73 -20.14 -0.87 8.37
N ASP A 74 -19.95 -0.39 9.61
CA ASP A 74 -20.02 1.04 9.92
C ASP A 74 -19.02 1.89 9.11
N ILE A 75 -17.78 1.38 8.94
CA ILE A 75 -16.75 2.06 8.15
C ILE A 75 -17.10 2.03 6.67
N ARG A 76 -17.65 0.92 6.16
CA ARG A 76 -18.09 0.83 4.76
C ARG A 76 -19.26 1.78 4.48
N ASP A 77 -20.18 1.92 5.42
CA ASP A 77 -21.32 2.83 5.32
C ASP A 77 -20.89 4.30 5.43
N LEU A 78 -19.82 4.59 6.18
CA LEU A 78 -19.19 5.92 6.20
C LEU A 78 -18.52 6.25 4.85
N MET A 79 -17.80 5.29 4.26
CA MET A 79 -17.06 5.49 3.02
C MET A 79 -17.97 5.46 1.77
N GLN A 80 -19.08 4.73 1.80
CA GLN A 80 -20.04 4.58 0.69
C GLN A 80 -19.31 4.32 -0.66
N ASN A 81 -19.71 5.07 -1.70
CA ASN A 81 -19.12 4.99 -3.04
C ASN A 81 -17.65 5.45 -3.09
N ARG A 82 -17.17 6.18 -2.08
CA ARG A 82 -15.78 6.70 -2.03
C ARG A 82 -14.77 5.58 -1.86
N MET A 83 -15.15 4.44 -1.28
CA MET A 83 -14.28 3.26 -1.16
C MET A 83 -13.77 2.81 -2.55
N TRP A 84 -14.66 2.71 -3.54
CA TRP A 84 -14.30 2.27 -4.89
C TRP A 84 -13.35 3.26 -5.57
N ILE A 85 -13.64 4.55 -5.43
CA ILE A 85 -12.81 5.62 -5.97
C ILE A 85 -11.43 5.61 -5.28
N SER A 86 -11.40 5.45 -3.96
CA SER A 86 -10.19 5.34 -3.15
C SER A 86 -9.27 4.21 -3.60
N ILE A 87 -9.84 3.01 -3.84
CA ILE A 87 -9.09 1.83 -4.34
C ILE A 87 -8.47 2.12 -5.70
N LEU A 88 -9.23 2.71 -6.62
CA LEU A 88 -8.75 3.04 -7.96
C LEU A 88 -7.65 4.11 -7.87
N THR A 89 -7.92 5.23 -7.20
CA THR A 89 -6.98 6.33 -6.96
C THR A 89 -5.66 5.81 -6.38
N SER A 90 -5.74 4.96 -5.36
CA SER A 90 -4.60 4.29 -4.73
C SER A 90 -3.75 3.48 -5.71
N THR A 91 -4.39 2.71 -6.57
CA THR A 91 -3.72 1.81 -7.52
C THR A 91 -3.09 2.62 -8.66
N PHE A 92 -3.83 3.59 -9.19
CA PHE A 92 -3.35 4.47 -10.25
C PHE A 92 -2.25 5.42 -9.78
N ALA A 93 -2.32 5.94 -8.55
CA ALA A 93 -1.25 6.76 -7.96
C ALA A 93 0.10 6.02 -7.95
N THR A 94 0.07 4.73 -7.62
CA THR A 94 1.28 3.91 -7.64
C THR A 94 1.79 3.72 -9.07
N TYR A 95 0.92 3.38 -10.02
CA TYR A 95 1.30 3.25 -11.42
C TYR A 95 1.88 4.56 -11.99
N LEU A 96 1.23 5.69 -11.70
CA LEU A 96 1.65 7.02 -12.13
C LEU A 96 3.04 7.38 -11.60
N ALA A 97 3.38 7.01 -10.37
CA ALA A 97 4.72 7.23 -9.82
C ALA A 97 5.81 6.51 -10.63
N PHE A 98 5.57 5.28 -11.05
CA PHE A 98 6.52 4.56 -11.90
C PHE A 98 6.60 5.16 -13.31
N GLU A 99 5.47 5.57 -13.89
CA GLU A 99 5.47 6.23 -15.20
C GLU A 99 6.19 7.57 -15.16
N LEU A 100 6.01 8.36 -14.09
CA LEU A 100 6.70 9.64 -13.92
C LEU A 100 8.21 9.45 -13.81
N LEU A 101 8.66 8.48 -12.99
CA LEU A 101 10.08 8.12 -12.93
C LEU A 101 10.63 7.71 -14.29
N ARG A 102 9.86 6.94 -15.07
CA ARG A 102 10.26 6.55 -16.43
C ARG A 102 10.42 7.76 -17.34
N VAL A 103 9.51 8.72 -17.28
CA VAL A 103 9.57 9.98 -18.07
C VAL A 103 10.84 10.77 -17.73
N PHE A 104 11.28 10.79 -16.47
CA PHE A 104 12.52 11.42 -16.04
C PHE A 104 13.78 10.53 -16.23
N GLY A 105 13.69 9.44 -17.00
CA GLY A 105 14.83 8.57 -17.33
C GLY A 105 15.21 7.57 -16.24
N VAL A 106 14.41 7.45 -15.17
CA VAL A 106 14.61 6.46 -14.10
C VAL A 106 13.75 5.22 -14.37
N PHE A 107 14.37 4.21 -14.98
CA PHE A 107 13.71 2.91 -15.26
C PHE A 107 13.62 2.04 -14.01
N ALA A 108 12.64 2.31 -13.15
CA ALA A 108 12.47 1.63 -11.87
C ALA A 108 11.88 0.21 -11.99
N TYR A 109 11.29 -0.19 -13.12
CA TYR A 109 10.69 -1.51 -13.32
C TYR A 109 11.69 -2.67 -13.24
N ALA A 110 11.22 -3.88 -12.89
CA ALA A 110 12.08 -5.05 -12.64
C ALA A 110 12.98 -5.46 -13.83
N GLY A 111 12.63 -5.10 -15.07
CA GLY A 111 13.36 -5.47 -16.28
C GLY A 111 13.47 -6.99 -16.49
N SER A 112 14.29 -7.41 -17.46
CA SER A 112 14.51 -8.84 -17.77
C SER A 112 15.27 -9.59 -16.68
N GLY A 113 16.22 -8.92 -16.02
CA GLY A 113 17.04 -9.50 -14.95
C GLY A 113 16.36 -9.57 -13.59
N ARG A 114 15.19 -8.93 -13.40
CA ARG A 114 14.43 -8.84 -12.13
C ARG A 114 15.29 -8.50 -10.90
N ARG A 115 16.38 -7.75 -11.11
CA ARG A 115 17.26 -7.32 -10.03
C ARG A 115 16.62 -6.12 -9.34
N MET A 116 16.21 -6.34 -8.09
CA MET A 116 15.58 -5.30 -7.29
C MET A 116 16.61 -4.26 -6.83
N ASN A 117 16.48 -3.04 -7.33
CA ASN A 117 17.18 -1.89 -6.77
C ASN A 117 16.28 -1.28 -5.67
N TRP A 118 16.59 -1.62 -4.41
CA TRP A 118 15.78 -1.19 -3.26
C TRP A 118 15.66 0.34 -3.16
N ARG A 119 16.68 1.11 -3.60
CA ARG A 119 16.63 2.59 -3.57
C ARG A 119 15.60 3.14 -4.55
N GLN A 120 15.56 2.59 -5.77
CA GLN A 120 14.56 2.98 -6.77
C GLN A 120 13.16 2.57 -6.34
N LEU A 121 13.02 1.43 -5.67
CA LEU A 121 11.75 0.97 -5.11
C LEU A 121 11.23 1.91 -4.02
N LEU A 122 12.10 2.34 -3.11
CA LEU A 122 11.75 3.31 -2.07
C LEU A 122 11.40 4.67 -2.69
N LEU A 123 12.13 5.11 -3.72
CA LEU A 123 11.83 6.36 -4.42
C LEU A 123 10.46 6.29 -5.13
N ALA A 124 10.19 5.21 -5.87
CA ALA A 124 8.89 4.99 -6.51
C ALA A 124 7.76 4.91 -5.47
N GLY A 125 8.02 4.25 -4.35
CA GLY A 125 7.13 4.17 -3.20
C GLY A 125 6.80 5.50 -2.55
N LEU A 126 7.81 6.35 -2.36
CA LEU A 126 7.66 7.70 -1.84
C LEU A 126 6.81 8.56 -2.78
N LEU A 127 7.10 8.55 -4.08
CA LEU A 127 6.31 9.27 -5.08
C LEU A 127 4.87 8.74 -5.17
N ALA A 128 4.70 7.42 -5.13
CA ALA A 128 3.39 6.78 -5.09
C ALA A 128 2.58 7.23 -3.88
N SER A 129 3.24 7.36 -2.72
CA SER A 129 2.61 7.82 -1.49
C SER A 129 2.20 9.29 -1.53
N VAL A 130 3.00 10.16 -2.15
CA VAL A 130 2.61 11.57 -2.38
C VAL A 130 1.34 11.63 -3.24
N PHE A 131 1.31 10.95 -4.38
CA PHE A 131 0.13 10.92 -5.24
C PHE A 131 -1.07 10.26 -4.57
N ASN A 132 -0.84 9.20 -3.80
CA ASN A 132 -1.87 8.53 -3.02
C ASN A 132 -2.48 9.49 -2.01
N SER A 133 -1.67 10.18 -1.21
CA SER A 133 -2.14 11.09 -0.15
C SER A 133 -2.92 12.27 -0.72
N MET A 134 -2.46 12.87 -1.83
CA MET A 134 -3.21 13.90 -2.54
C MET A 134 -4.56 13.37 -3.04
N GLY A 135 -4.55 12.19 -3.67
CA GLY A 135 -5.75 11.55 -4.18
C GLY A 135 -6.76 11.22 -3.08
N GLN A 136 -6.30 10.67 -1.95
CA GLN A 136 -7.17 10.34 -0.82
C GLN A 136 -7.78 11.57 -0.17
N THR A 137 -7.02 12.67 -0.06
CA THR A 137 -7.53 13.94 0.44
C THR A 137 -8.69 14.45 -0.41
N LEU A 138 -8.59 14.33 -1.74
CA LEU A 138 -9.69 14.69 -2.65
C LEU A 138 -10.87 13.73 -2.52
N VAL A 139 -10.61 12.41 -2.45
CA VAL A 139 -11.65 11.38 -2.35
C VAL A 139 -12.45 11.49 -1.06
N PHE A 140 -11.81 11.84 0.07
CA PHE A 140 -12.46 11.98 1.38
C PHE A 140 -12.76 13.42 1.76
N SER A 141 -12.62 14.36 0.81
CA SER A 141 -13.02 15.75 1.01
C SER A 141 -14.49 15.84 1.45
N GLY A 142 -14.75 16.60 2.51
CA GLY A 142 -16.08 16.75 3.12
C GLY A 142 -16.46 15.70 4.17
N ILE A 143 -15.66 14.66 4.38
CA ILE A 143 -15.74 13.77 5.56
C ILE A 143 -14.64 14.12 6.56
N VAL A 144 -13.45 14.42 6.04
CA VAL A 144 -12.30 14.89 6.80
C VAL A 144 -12.46 16.36 7.13
N ASP A 145 -12.22 16.72 8.40
CA ASP A 145 -12.23 18.11 8.86
C ASP A 145 -11.18 18.92 8.07
N PRO A 146 -11.55 20.05 7.43
CA PRO A 146 -10.60 20.92 6.75
C PRO A 146 -9.38 21.32 7.59
N SER A 147 -9.53 21.43 8.91
CA SER A 147 -8.45 21.79 9.83
C SER A 147 -7.42 20.66 10.05
N SER A 148 -7.78 19.40 9.80
CA SER A 148 -6.91 18.23 10.01
C SER A 148 -6.29 17.68 8.72
N GLN A 149 -6.62 18.23 7.55
CA GLN A 149 -6.18 17.70 6.24
C GLN A 149 -4.66 17.53 6.12
N ILE A 150 -3.88 18.50 6.62
CA ILE A 150 -2.40 18.42 6.57
C ILE A 150 -1.91 17.24 7.41
N GLY A 151 -2.51 17.03 8.58
CA GLY A 151 -2.19 15.90 9.46
C GLY A 151 -2.51 14.56 8.81
N GLU A 152 -3.62 14.46 8.09
CA GLU A 152 -4.00 13.23 7.39
C GLU A 152 -3.10 12.92 6.19
N VAL A 153 -2.75 13.93 5.39
CA VAL A 153 -1.77 13.77 4.31
C VAL A 153 -0.44 13.25 4.87
N ALA A 154 0.05 13.85 5.96
CA ALA A 154 1.27 13.39 6.61
C ALA A 154 1.14 11.96 7.14
N ALA A 155 0.01 11.62 7.77
CA ALA A 155 -0.26 10.29 8.29
C ALA A 155 -0.30 9.23 7.19
N TYR A 156 -0.95 9.51 6.06
CA TYR A 156 -0.92 8.64 4.88
C TYR A 156 0.50 8.45 4.36
N MET A 157 1.27 9.53 4.23
CA MET A 157 2.63 9.46 3.73
C MET A 157 3.55 8.61 4.61
N VAL A 158 3.54 8.89 5.91
CA VAL A 158 4.33 8.15 6.90
C VAL A 158 3.88 6.69 6.93
N GLY A 159 2.57 6.44 6.96
CA GLY A 159 1.97 5.13 6.96
C GLY A 159 2.35 4.26 5.78
N ASP A 160 2.27 4.82 4.57
CA ASP A 160 2.64 4.15 3.33
C ASP A 160 4.13 3.80 3.30
N ILE A 161 5.01 4.75 3.64
CA ILE A 161 6.47 4.54 3.63
C ILE A 161 6.87 3.48 4.65
N LEU A 162 6.38 3.58 5.89
CA LEU A 162 6.64 2.59 6.94
C LEU A 162 6.10 1.22 6.55
N GLY A 163 4.86 1.16 6.03
CA GLY A 163 4.24 -0.07 5.54
C GLY A 163 5.05 -0.74 4.43
N GLN A 164 5.56 0.04 3.48
CA GLN A 164 6.43 -0.47 2.42
C GLN A 164 7.76 -1.01 2.97
N VAL A 165 8.43 -0.27 3.85
CA VAL A 165 9.70 -0.69 4.45
C VAL A 165 9.51 -1.99 5.25
N VAL A 166 8.47 -2.05 6.08
CA VAL A 166 8.11 -3.25 6.87
C VAL A 166 7.85 -4.44 5.95
N LEU A 167 7.04 -4.27 4.91
CA LEU A 167 6.76 -5.36 3.96
C LEU A 167 8.03 -5.87 3.29
N MET A 168 8.91 -4.97 2.84
CA MET A 168 10.17 -5.35 2.20
C MET A 168 11.09 -6.11 3.17
N MET A 169 11.16 -5.70 4.43
CA MET A 169 11.91 -6.42 5.47
C MET A 169 11.34 -7.82 5.72
N VAL A 170 10.03 -7.94 5.88
CA VAL A 170 9.36 -9.24 6.07
C VAL A 170 9.64 -10.18 4.89
N LEU A 171 9.48 -9.70 3.65
CA LEU A 171 9.79 -10.50 2.46
C LEU A 171 11.25 -10.91 2.40
N MET A 172 12.18 -10.02 2.76
CA MET A 172 13.61 -10.33 2.84
C MET A 172 13.87 -11.47 3.85
N LEU A 173 13.27 -11.41 5.03
CA LEU A 173 13.41 -12.44 6.06
C LEU A 173 12.82 -13.78 5.61
N ILE A 174 11.65 -13.76 4.97
CA ILE A 174 11.02 -14.96 4.39
C ILE A 174 11.93 -15.58 3.34
N PHE A 175 12.40 -14.81 2.35
CA PHE A 175 13.28 -15.35 1.31
C PHE A 175 14.63 -15.82 1.86
N ARG A 176 15.17 -15.15 2.88
CA ARG A 176 16.39 -15.59 3.57
C ARG A 176 16.17 -16.94 4.26
N ALA A 177 15.05 -17.13 4.94
CA ALA A 177 14.70 -18.40 5.58
C ALA A 177 14.51 -19.52 4.55
N LEU A 178 13.82 -19.24 3.43
CA LEU A 178 13.62 -20.19 2.34
C LEU A 178 14.93 -20.56 1.61
N ARG A 179 15.90 -19.64 1.57
CA ARG A 179 17.23 -19.89 0.98
C ARG A 179 18.17 -20.62 1.93
N SER A 180 17.89 -20.64 3.22
CA SER A 180 18.72 -21.39 4.18
C SER A 180 18.62 -22.88 3.80
N PRO A 181 19.75 -23.58 3.60
CA PRO A 181 19.69 -25.01 3.34
C PRO A 181 19.07 -25.65 4.58
N ILE A 182 17.90 -26.27 4.40
CA ILE A 182 17.31 -27.17 5.38
C ILE A 182 18.42 -28.16 5.72
N ARG A 183 19.05 -27.98 6.88
CA ARG A 183 20.02 -28.92 7.42
C ARG A 183 19.19 -30.14 7.76
N ARG A 184 19.09 -31.09 6.80
CA ARG A 184 18.49 -32.40 7.04
C ARG A 184 19.33 -33.05 8.14
N SER A 185 18.80 -33.04 9.36
CA SER A 185 19.26 -33.88 10.47
C SER A 185 18.87 -35.32 10.21
#